data_AF-A0A2W6V675-F1
#
_entry.id   AF-A0A2W6V675-F1
#
_cell.length_a   1.000
_cell.length_b   1.000
_cell.length_c   1.000
_cell.angle_alpha   90.00
_cell.angle_beta   90.00
_cell.angle_gamma   90.00
#
_symmetry.space_group_name_H-M   'P 1'
#
loop_
_entity.id
_entity.type
_entity.pdbx_description
1 polymer ?
#
loop_
_entity_poly.entity_id
_entity_poly.type
_entity_poly.pdbx_seq_one_letter_code
_entity_poly.pdbx_strand_id
1 'polypeptide(L)'
;MATEGARVRVDDAEFRKLFDRAASEGVDMRALFEDVGAYVVMSTQRRFEAEAGPGAKKWAPFAKSTLRRMSPKRKPPKLLRDRNRLYSSIVAQATGDKALVGTNLAYAALHQFGGDVTQPPRTQTVAFRFAKEGAGRKFDKDGNVVRVGSKLRFAKASTRAKSAWRKDVEYGARTFTVPARPYLGIDEADKWEILAIVAEHAKRAIGAEGAP
;
A
#
# COMPACT_ATOMS: atom_id res chain seq x y z
N MET A 1 7.40 -12.25 19.64
CA MET A 1 8.50 -11.67 18.84
C MET A 1 7.90 -10.84 17.71
N ALA A 2 7.65 -9.56 17.96
CA ALA A 2 7.37 -8.51 16.96
C ALA A 2 7.39 -7.16 17.68
N THR A 3 8.55 -6.78 18.21
CA THR A 3 8.73 -5.54 18.98
C THR A 3 9.21 -4.36 18.13
N GLU A 4 9.61 -4.61 16.89
CA GLU A 4 10.04 -3.57 15.94
C GLU A 4 9.05 -3.47 14.77
N GLY A 5 8.44 -2.30 14.60
CA GLY A 5 7.51 -2.01 13.51
C GLY A 5 6.53 -0.90 13.87
N ALA A 6 5.94 -0.29 12.83
CA ALA A 6 4.89 0.69 13.02
C ALA A 6 3.57 -0.01 13.35
N ARG A 7 2.93 0.37 14.46
CA ARG A 7 1.73 -0.30 14.99
C ARG A 7 0.59 0.69 15.23
N VAL A 8 -0.63 0.23 14.98
CA VAL A 8 -1.86 0.88 15.41
C VAL A 8 -2.45 0.01 16.51
N ARG A 9 -2.62 0.55 17.73
CA ARG A 9 -3.29 -0.13 18.83
C ARG A 9 -4.67 0.46 18.99
N VAL A 10 -5.70 -0.38 18.93
CA VAL A 10 -7.05 0.01 19.33
C VAL A 10 -7.21 -0.36 20.78
N ASP A 11 -7.43 0.64 21.62
CA ASP A 11 -7.62 0.47 23.06
C ASP A 11 -8.93 1.13 23.46
N ASP A 12 -10.01 0.36 23.33
CA ASP A 12 -11.38 0.84 23.52
C ASP A 12 -11.99 0.17 24.76
N ALA A 13 -12.56 0.98 25.66
CA ALA A 13 -13.12 0.49 26.92
C ALA A 13 -14.36 -0.38 26.72
N GLU A 14 -15.14 -0.15 25.67
CA GLU A 14 -16.32 -0.96 25.34
C GLU A 14 -15.88 -2.33 24.84
N PHE A 15 -14.88 -2.40 23.97
CA PHE A 15 -14.31 -3.67 23.53
C PHE A 15 -13.71 -4.47 24.68
N ARG A 16 -12.98 -3.82 25.61
CA ARG A 16 -12.45 -4.53 26.79
C ARG A 16 -13.56 -5.18 27.60
N LYS A 17 -14.58 -4.41 27.98
CA LYS A 17 -15.74 -4.94 28.75
C LYS A 17 -16.45 -6.07 28.01
N LEU A 18 -16.60 -5.94 26.69
CA LEU A 18 -17.24 -6.93 25.85
C LEU A 18 -16.45 -8.24 25.81
N PHE A 19 -15.14 -8.18 25.59
CA PHE A 19 -14.28 -9.36 25.57
C PHE A 19 -14.14 -10.00 26.96
N ASP A 20 -14.05 -9.20 28.02
CA ASP A 20 -14.04 -9.69 29.41
C ASP A 20 -15.33 -10.45 29.74
N ARG A 21 -16.48 -9.91 29.29
CA ARG A 21 -17.77 -10.58 29.43
C ARG A 21 -17.82 -11.89 28.65
N ALA A 22 -17.43 -11.88 27.37
CA ALA A 22 -17.39 -13.09 26.55
C ALA A 22 -16.51 -14.18 27.20
N ALA A 23 -15.35 -13.80 27.72
CA ALA A 23 -14.46 -14.71 28.45
C ALA A 23 -15.14 -15.29 29.71
N SER A 24 -15.88 -14.48 30.46
CA SER A 24 -16.62 -14.95 31.64
C SER A 24 -17.80 -15.87 31.32
N GLU A 25 -18.36 -15.77 30.11
CA GLU A 25 -19.44 -16.61 29.58
C GLU A 25 -18.91 -17.90 28.91
N GLY A 26 -17.62 -18.22 29.07
CA GLY A 26 -17.03 -19.47 28.56
C GLY A 26 -16.79 -19.49 27.05
N VAL A 27 -16.82 -18.33 26.38
CA VAL A 27 -16.55 -18.24 24.93
C VAL A 27 -15.12 -18.68 24.62
N ASP A 28 -14.95 -19.46 23.54
CA ASP A 28 -13.62 -19.73 22.98
C ASP A 28 -13.02 -18.44 22.42
N MET A 29 -12.23 -17.76 23.26
CA MET A 29 -11.60 -16.49 22.93
C MET A 29 -10.66 -16.59 21.73
N ARG A 30 -10.04 -17.76 21.51
CA ARG A 30 -9.17 -17.95 20.35
C ARG A 30 -9.99 -17.92 19.08
N ALA A 31 -11.08 -18.71 19.02
CA ALA A 31 -11.98 -18.73 17.87
C ALA A 31 -12.60 -17.35 17.62
N LEU A 32 -12.98 -16.65 18.68
CA LEU A 32 -13.49 -15.28 18.59
C LEU A 32 -12.48 -14.32 17.95
N PHE A 33 -11.22 -14.31 18.42
CA PHE A 33 -10.20 -13.43 17.86
C PHE A 33 -9.75 -13.84 16.45
N GLU A 34 -9.88 -15.12 16.07
CA GLU A 34 -9.68 -15.58 14.69
C GLU A 34 -10.71 -14.92 13.76
N ASP A 35 -12.00 -14.94 14.13
CA ASP A 35 -13.08 -14.31 13.36
C ASP A 35 -12.97 -12.78 13.32
N VAL A 36 -12.67 -12.13 14.46
CA VAL A 36 -12.41 -10.68 14.51
C VAL A 36 -11.23 -10.29 13.63
N GLY A 37 -10.14 -11.08 13.68
CA GLY A 37 -8.98 -10.87 12.82
C GLY A 37 -9.31 -11.00 11.34
N ALA A 38 -10.06 -12.05 10.96
CA ALA A 38 -10.51 -12.27 9.59
C ALA A 38 -11.40 -11.12 9.09
N TYR A 39 -12.31 -10.63 9.93
CA TYR A 39 -13.14 -9.47 9.64
C TYR A 39 -12.30 -8.23 9.36
N VAL A 40 -11.32 -7.90 10.21
CA VAL A 40 -10.47 -6.72 10.02
C VAL A 40 -9.64 -6.82 8.73
N VAL A 41 -9.15 -8.01 8.38
CA VAL A 41 -8.50 -8.24 7.07
C VAL A 41 -9.46 -7.95 5.93
N MET A 42 -10.69 -8.47 6.00
CA MET A 42 -11.72 -8.24 4.98
C MET A 42 -12.09 -6.75 4.88
N SER A 43 -12.31 -6.06 6.01
CA SER A 43 -12.65 -4.62 6.06
C SER A 43 -11.54 -3.80 5.43
N THR A 44 -10.29 -4.15 5.75
CA THR A 44 -9.12 -3.54 5.13
C THR A 44 -9.09 -3.78 3.62
N GLN A 45 -9.38 -4.98 3.13
CA GLN A 45 -9.45 -5.26 1.69
C GLN A 45 -10.54 -4.44 0.99
N ARG A 46 -11.73 -4.30 1.60
CA ARG A 46 -12.81 -3.45 1.09
C ARG A 46 -12.38 -1.97 1.00
N ARG A 47 -11.57 -1.48 1.94
CA ARG A 47 -10.99 -0.12 1.88
C ARG A 47 -10.08 0.08 0.68
N PHE A 48 -9.27 -0.93 0.32
CA PHE A 48 -8.46 -0.91 -0.89
C PHE A 48 -9.29 -0.93 -2.17
N GLU A 49 -10.45 -1.59 -2.16
CA GLU A 49 -11.40 -1.60 -3.27
C GLU A 49 -12.13 -0.26 -3.41
N ALA A 50 -12.55 0.31 -2.29
CA ALA A 50 -13.24 1.60 -2.24
C ALA A 50 -12.30 2.81 -2.39
N GLU A 51 -10.98 2.59 -2.33
CA GLU A 51 -9.95 3.65 -2.27
C GLU A 51 -10.22 4.68 -1.15
N ALA A 52 -10.69 4.18 -0.01
CA ALA A 52 -11.09 4.97 1.14
C ALA A 52 -10.61 4.30 2.43
N GLY A 53 -10.13 5.11 3.37
CA GLY A 53 -9.73 4.63 4.69
C GLY A 53 -10.91 4.42 5.65
N PRO A 54 -10.62 4.19 6.94
CA PRO A 54 -11.63 4.16 7.99
C PRO A 54 -12.55 5.39 7.94
N GLY A 55 -13.84 5.20 8.17
CA GLY A 55 -14.87 6.24 8.09
C GLY A 55 -15.18 6.68 6.65
N ALA A 56 -14.91 5.82 5.66
CA ALA A 56 -15.12 6.08 4.23
C ALA A 56 -14.37 7.31 3.68
N LYS A 57 -13.31 7.77 4.36
CA LYS A 57 -12.52 8.92 3.92
C LYS A 57 -11.66 8.57 2.71
N LYS A 58 -11.98 9.12 1.54
CA LYS A 58 -11.23 8.89 0.29
C LYS A 58 -9.75 9.24 0.44
N TRP A 59 -8.90 8.37 -0.10
CA TRP A 59 -7.45 8.60 -0.10
C TRP A 59 -7.04 9.69 -1.09
N ALA A 60 -5.89 10.30 -0.83
CA ALA A 60 -5.30 11.27 -1.75
C ALA A 60 -5.05 10.63 -3.14
N PRO A 61 -5.54 11.25 -4.23
CA PRO A 61 -5.44 10.70 -5.57
C PRO A 61 -3.99 10.70 -6.07
N PHE A 62 -3.75 10.05 -7.21
CA PHE A 62 -2.48 10.18 -7.90
C PHE A 62 -2.25 11.63 -8.37
N ALA A 63 -1.00 12.09 -8.32
CA ALA A 63 -0.62 13.36 -8.93
C ALA A 63 -0.88 13.33 -10.45
N LYS A 64 -1.29 14.47 -11.02
CA LYS A 64 -1.55 14.62 -12.47
C LYS A 64 -0.34 14.18 -13.32
N SER A 65 0.87 14.48 -12.87
CA SER A 65 2.12 14.07 -13.51
C SER A 65 2.31 12.55 -13.54
N THR A 66 1.94 11.86 -12.45
CA THR A 66 1.98 10.40 -12.34
C THR A 66 0.99 9.75 -13.31
N LEU A 67 -0.25 10.24 -13.36
CA LEU A 67 -1.27 9.75 -14.29
C LEU A 67 -0.82 9.90 -15.76
N ARG A 68 -0.18 11.03 -16.09
CA ARG A 68 0.34 11.30 -17.44
C ARG A 68 1.47 10.36 -17.86
N ARG A 69 2.26 9.88 -16.90
CA ARG A 69 3.39 8.96 -17.13
C ARG A 69 3.03 7.49 -16.97
N MET A 70 1.80 7.20 -16.53
CA MET A 70 1.37 5.85 -16.23
C MET A 70 1.23 5.02 -17.51
N SER A 71 1.73 3.79 -17.46
CA SER A 71 1.59 2.83 -18.56
C SER A 71 0.11 2.56 -18.87
N PRO A 72 -0.29 2.46 -20.15
CA PRO A 72 -1.65 2.09 -20.53
C PRO A 72 -2.12 0.76 -19.90
N LYS A 73 -1.20 -0.17 -19.63
CA LYS A 73 -1.50 -1.46 -18.99
C LYS A 73 -2.00 -1.34 -17.54
N ARG A 74 -1.82 -0.18 -16.92
CA ARG A 74 -2.22 0.10 -15.52
C ARG A 74 -3.50 0.94 -15.45
N LYS A 75 -4.24 1.07 -16.55
CA LYS A 75 -5.52 1.79 -16.60
C LYS A 75 -6.68 0.79 -16.44
N PRO A 76 -7.70 1.07 -15.61
CA PRO A 76 -7.81 2.24 -14.73
C PRO A 76 -6.81 2.19 -13.57
N PRO A 77 -6.23 3.34 -13.17
CA PRO A 77 -5.30 3.41 -12.05
C PRO A 77 -6.01 3.02 -10.76
N LYS A 78 -5.41 2.10 -9.97
CA LYS A 78 -5.90 1.73 -8.64
C LYS A 78 -4.91 2.17 -7.56
N LEU A 79 -5.37 2.91 -6.56
CA LEU A 79 -4.57 3.33 -5.42
C LEU A 79 -4.19 2.13 -4.54
N LEU A 80 -2.92 2.09 -4.12
CA LEU A 80 -2.33 0.99 -3.32
C LEU A 80 -2.44 -0.42 -3.94
N ARG A 81 -2.93 -0.54 -5.19
CA ARG A 81 -3.15 -1.81 -5.90
C ARG A 81 -2.52 -1.78 -7.29
N ASP A 82 -1.20 -1.91 -7.33
CA ASP A 82 -0.49 -2.09 -8.61
C ASP A 82 -0.40 -3.57 -8.97
N ARG A 83 0.44 -4.32 -8.25
CA ARG A 83 0.59 -5.78 -8.36
C ARG A 83 -0.16 -6.54 -7.27
N ASN A 84 -1.10 -5.87 -6.58
CA ASN A 84 -1.83 -6.38 -5.41
C ASN A 84 -0.98 -6.91 -4.24
N ARG A 85 0.36 -6.73 -4.23
CA ARG A 85 1.22 -7.27 -3.19
C ARG A 85 0.88 -6.80 -1.78
N LEU A 86 0.57 -5.51 -1.60
CA LEU A 86 0.15 -5.00 -0.29
C LEU A 86 -1.18 -5.61 0.12
N TYR A 87 -2.18 -5.53 -0.76
CA TYR A 87 -3.52 -6.10 -0.57
C TYR A 87 -3.48 -7.57 -0.12
N SER A 88 -2.68 -8.41 -0.79
CA SER A 88 -2.61 -9.85 -0.50
C SER A 88 -1.70 -10.21 0.68
N SER A 89 -0.91 -9.27 1.19
CA SER A 89 0.04 -9.51 2.29
C SER A 89 -0.54 -9.27 3.68
N ILE A 90 -1.76 -8.73 3.75
CA ILE A 90 -2.41 -8.41 5.01
C ILE A 90 -2.99 -9.69 5.58
N VAL A 91 -2.50 -10.08 6.76
CA VAL A 91 -2.88 -11.31 7.45
C VAL A 91 -3.29 -11.00 8.87
N ALA A 92 -4.11 -11.89 9.44
CA ALA A 92 -4.48 -11.87 10.83
C ALA A 92 -3.82 -13.04 11.58
N GLN A 93 -3.49 -12.81 12.84
CA GLN A 93 -3.07 -13.83 13.79
C GLN A 93 -3.79 -13.59 15.11
N ALA A 94 -4.52 -14.59 15.57
CA ALA A 94 -5.15 -14.58 16.88
C ALA A 94 -4.23 -15.14 17.96
N THR A 95 -4.39 -14.61 19.17
CA THR A 95 -3.87 -15.15 20.43
C THR A 95 -5.04 -15.25 21.41
N GLY A 96 -4.84 -15.85 22.58
CA GLY A 96 -5.94 -16.04 23.54
C GLY A 96 -6.58 -14.73 24.05
N ASP A 97 -5.91 -13.59 23.89
CA ASP A 97 -6.31 -12.29 24.45
C ASP A 97 -6.38 -11.14 23.43
N LYS A 98 -6.00 -11.37 22.17
CA LYS A 98 -5.98 -10.32 21.12
C LYS A 98 -5.92 -10.91 19.71
N ALA A 99 -6.37 -10.10 18.75
CA ALA A 99 -6.12 -10.28 17.33
C ALA A 99 -5.04 -9.29 16.84
N LEU A 100 -4.06 -9.79 16.09
CA LEU A 100 -3.01 -9.01 15.44
C LEU A 100 -3.26 -9.02 13.93
N VAL A 101 -3.35 -7.85 13.31
CA VAL A 101 -3.55 -7.73 11.86
C VAL A 101 -2.51 -6.81 11.24
N GLY A 102 -1.86 -7.25 10.17
CA GLY A 102 -0.80 -6.46 9.56
C GLY A 102 -0.09 -7.13 8.40
N THR A 103 1.06 -6.56 8.05
CA THR A 103 1.92 -7.01 6.95
C THR A 103 3.38 -6.69 7.27
N ASN A 104 4.32 -7.46 6.72
CA ASN A 104 5.76 -7.25 6.87
C ASN A 104 6.37 -6.36 5.76
N LEU A 105 5.54 -5.78 4.89
CA LEU A 105 6.05 -4.94 3.80
C LEU A 105 6.51 -3.58 4.33
N ALA A 106 7.80 -3.26 4.18
CA ALA A 106 8.39 -2.01 4.69
C ALA A 106 7.66 -0.73 4.23
N TYR A 107 7.19 -0.69 2.98
CA TYR A 107 6.47 0.48 2.43
C TYR A 107 5.02 0.61 2.94
N ALA A 108 4.49 -0.42 3.60
CA ALA A 108 3.13 -0.44 4.12
C ALA A 108 2.93 0.64 5.19
N ALA A 109 3.88 0.75 6.13
CA ALA A 109 3.88 1.78 7.16
C ALA A 109 3.88 3.20 6.56
N LEU A 110 4.70 3.45 5.55
CA LEU A 110 4.74 4.74 4.86
C LEU A 110 3.39 5.09 4.20
N HIS A 111 2.65 4.10 3.69
CA HIS A 111 1.31 4.34 3.17
C HIS A 111 0.26 4.50 4.28
N GLN A 112 0.37 3.76 5.39
CA GLN A 112 -0.55 3.88 6.51
C GLN A 112 -0.47 5.27 7.17
N PHE A 113 0.74 5.74 7.46
CA PHE A 113 0.97 6.96 8.23
C PHE A 113 1.32 8.18 7.38
N GLY A 114 1.73 7.98 6.13
CA GLY A 114 2.39 9.02 5.34
C GLY A 114 3.82 9.26 5.81
N GLY A 115 4.51 10.17 5.15
CA GLY A 115 5.86 10.60 5.57
C GLY A 115 6.74 10.99 4.40
N ASP A 116 7.94 11.43 4.74
CA ASP A 116 8.94 11.90 3.78
C ASP A 116 9.94 10.81 3.44
N VAL A 117 10.20 10.64 2.15
CA VAL A 117 11.25 9.75 1.64
C VAL A 117 12.37 10.60 1.07
N THR A 118 13.51 10.58 1.75
CA THR A 118 14.72 11.26 1.29
C THR A 118 15.54 10.32 0.41
N GLN A 119 15.80 10.74 -0.83
CA GLN A 119 16.77 10.12 -1.70
C GLN A 119 18.12 10.83 -1.52
N PRO A 120 19.19 10.10 -1.11
CA PRO A 120 20.51 10.70 -0.93
C PRO A 120 21.10 11.16 -2.27
N PRO A 121 22.08 12.09 -2.24
CA PRO A 121 22.77 12.49 -3.45
C PRO A 121 23.49 11.28 -4.05
N ARG A 122 23.57 11.24 -5.37
CA ARG A 122 24.22 10.14 -6.10
C ARG A 122 24.80 10.62 -7.41
N THR A 123 25.89 9.99 -7.81
CA THR A 123 26.47 10.16 -9.14
C THR A 123 26.04 8.97 -9.99
N GLN A 124 25.59 9.23 -11.22
CA GLN A 124 25.27 8.17 -12.18
C GLN A 124 25.97 8.43 -13.51
N THR A 125 26.69 7.42 -13.99
CA THR A 125 27.26 7.44 -15.33
C THR A 125 26.16 7.22 -16.37
N VAL A 126 25.98 8.20 -17.24
CA VAL A 126 25.07 8.13 -18.37
C VAL A 126 25.87 7.91 -19.65
N ALA A 127 25.48 6.90 -20.42
CA ALA A 127 26.07 6.62 -21.72
C ALA A 127 25.25 7.28 -22.84
N PHE A 128 25.96 7.90 -23.77
CA PHE A 128 25.44 8.52 -24.98
C PHE A 128 26.12 7.91 -26.20
N ARG A 129 25.49 8.04 -27.36
CA ARG A 129 26.09 7.78 -28.66
C ARG A 129 25.73 8.90 -29.62
N PHE A 130 26.60 9.17 -30.57
CA PHE A 130 26.32 10.11 -31.64
C PHE A 130 25.44 9.47 -32.71
N ALA A 131 24.33 10.11 -33.03
CA ALA A 131 23.45 9.77 -34.14
C ALA A 131 23.83 10.60 -35.37
N LYS A 132 23.94 9.93 -36.52
CA LYS A 132 24.30 10.56 -37.81
C LYS A 132 23.31 11.67 -38.20
N GLU A 133 22.02 11.43 -37.96
CA GLU A 133 20.91 12.29 -38.42
C GLU A 133 20.09 12.89 -37.27
N GLY A 134 20.64 12.90 -36.04
CA GLY A 134 19.97 13.42 -34.84
C GLY A 134 19.21 12.38 -34.01
N ALA A 135 18.84 12.74 -32.78
CA ALA A 135 18.24 11.84 -31.78
C ALA A 135 16.75 11.51 -32.02
N GLY A 136 16.14 12.19 -32.97
CA GLY A 136 14.75 12.06 -33.39
C GLY A 136 14.41 13.13 -34.41
N ARG A 137 13.31 12.94 -35.14
CA ARG A 137 12.76 13.90 -36.09
C ARG A 137 11.32 14.21 -35.71
N LYS A 138 10.95 15.48 -35.74
CA LYS A 138 9.54 15.90 -35.69
C LYS A 138 9.08 16.17 -37.11
N PHE A 139 8.01 15.50 -37.51
CA PHE A 139 7.37 15.71 -38.79
C PHE A 139 6.18 16.67 -38.65
N ASP A 140 5.88 17.44 -39.69
CA ASP A 140 4.59 18.13 -39.82
C ASP A 140 3.47 17.15 -40.19
N LYS A 141 2.27 17.67 -40.46
CA LYS A 141 1.13 16.88 -40.92
C LYS A 141 1.31 16.33 -42.33
N ASP A 142 2.20 16.93 -43.12
CA ASP A 142 2.47 16.62 -44.52
C ASP A 142 3.68 15.66 -44.69
N GLY A 143 4.33 15.30 -43.58
CA GLY A 143 5.46 14.37 -43.55
C GLY A 143 6.84 15.01 -43.71
N ASN A 144 6.96 16.34 -43.73
CA ASN A 144 8.25 17.03 -43.79
C ASN A 144 8.90 17.15 -42.41
N VAL A 145 10.23 17.05 -42.35
CA VAL A 145 10.99 17.18 -41.11
C VAL A 145 11.08 18.64 -40.68
N VAL A 146 10.34 19.02 -39.63
CA VAL A 146 10.32 20.38 -39.09
C VAL A 146 11.39 20.59 -38.03
N ARG A 147 11.81 19.52 -37.34
CA ARG A 147 12.84 19.61 -36.30
C ARG A 147 13.68 18.36 -36.22
N VAL A 148 14.99 18.54 -36.22
CA VAL A 148 15.96 17.47 -35.93
C VAL A 148 16.44 17.61 -34.49
N GLY A 149 16.37 16.52 -33.72
CA GLY A 149 16.85 16.47 -32.35
C GLY A 149 18.38 16.53 -32.26
N SER A 150 18.90 16.68 -31.03
CA SER A 150 20.35 16.71 -30.78
C SER A 150 21.05 15.47 -31.34
N LYS A 151 22.32 15.56 -31.74
CA LYS A 151 23.07 14.39 -32.22
C LYS A 151 23.37 13.38 -31.10
N LEU A 152 23.16 13.72 -29.84
CA LEU A 152 23.39 12.83 -28.70
C LEU A 152 22.14 12.01 -28.37
N ARG A 153 22.25 10.69 -28.44
CA ARG A 153 21.22 9.74 -28.00
C ARG A 153 21.69 8.98 -26.78
N PHE A 154 20.80 8.76 -25.82
CA PHE A 154 21.07 7.79 -24.75
C PHE A 154 21.41 6.41 -25.35
N ALA A 155 22.45 5.80 -24.82
CA ALA A 155 22.89 4.46 -25.14
C ALA A 155 22.72 3.55 -23.92
N LYS A 156 22.56 2.24 -24.13
CA LYS A 156 22.61 1.28 -23.02
C LYS A 156 24.00 1.33 -22.39
N ALA A 157 24.10 1.15 -21.08
CA ALA A 157 25.39 1.11 -20.38
C ALA A 157 26.36 0.06 -20.96
N SER A 158 25.81 -1.08 -21.42
CA SER A 158 26.54 -2.16 -22.09
C SER A 158 27.00 -1.83 -23.51
N THR A 159 26.68 -0.66 -24.06
CA THR A 159 27.09 -0.28 -25.40
C THR A 159 28.62 -0.12 -25.44
N ARG A 160 29.29 -0.97 -26.23
CA ARG A 160 30.74 -0.98 -26.42
C ARG A 160 31.21 -0.27 -27.70
N ALA A 161 30.28 0.35 -28.44
CA ALA A 161 30.64 1.09 -29.65
C ALA A 161 31.69 2.17 -29.34
N LYS A 162 32.69 2.33 -30.21
CA LYS A 162 33.73 3.37 -30.07
C LYS A 162 33.14 4.79 -30.02
N SER A 163 31.97 4.99 -30.61
CA SER A 163 31.20 6.24 -30.58
C SER A 163 30.39 6.46 -29.29
N ALA A 164 30.50 5.56 -28.30
CA ALA A 164 29.84 5.70 -27.02
C ALA A 164 30.62 6.66 -26.12
N TRP A 165 29.99 7.78 -25.77
CA TRP A 165 30.50 8.78 -24.85
C TRP A 165 29.82 8.61 -23.48
N ARG A 166 30.60 8.63 -22.40
CA ARG A 166 30.07 8.50 -21.03
C ARG A 166 30.27 9.81 -20.29
N LYS A 167 29.26 10.22 -19.54
CA LYS A 167 29.32 11.39 -18.67
C LYS A 167 28.73 11.05 -17.32
N ASP A 168 29.45 11.39 -16.27
CA ASP A 168 28.93 11.33 -14.92
C ASP A 168 28.00 12.51 -14.66
N VAL A 169 26.82 12.20 -14.12
CA VAL A 169 25.80 13.19 -13.78
C VAL A 169 25.56 13.10 -12.29
N GLU A 170 25.75 14.21 -11.61
CA GLU A 170 25.47 14.36 -10.19
C GLU A 170 23.99 14.69 -10.00
N TYR A 171 23.37 13.97 -9.07
CA TYR A 171 22.00 14.22 -8.63
C TYR A 171 22.06 14.62 -7.16
N GLY A 172 21.56 15.81 -6.84
CA GLY A 172 21.43 16.27 -5.46
C GLY A 172 20.43 15.44 -4.66
N ALA A 173 20.48 15.61 -3.33
CA ALA A 173 19.49 15.03 -2.44
C ALA A 173 18.10 15.58 -2.77
N ARG A 174 17.07 14.73 -2.68
CA ARG A 174 15.69 15.15 -2.90
C ARG A 174 14.75 14.39 -1.98
N THR A 175 13.82 15.12 -1.40
CA THR A 175 12.82 14.57 -0.49
C THR A 175 11.45 14.60 -1.16
N PHE A 176 10.70 13.53 -0.96
CA PHE A 176 9.35 13.38 -1.48
C PHE A 176 8.39 13.08 -0.35
N THR A 177 7.36 13.90 -0.22
CA THR A 177 6.28 13.65 0.73
C THR A 177 5.27 12.66 0.15
N VAL A 178 5.07 11.56 0.85
CA VAL A 178 4.05 10.55 0.54
C VAL A 178 2.83 10.82 1.44
N PRO A 179 1.64 11.10 0.87
CA PRO A 179 0.46 11.33 1.67
C PRO A 179 -0.01 10.05 2.34
N ALA A 180 -0.53 10.18 3.56
CA ALA A 180 -1.14 9.10 4.30
C ALA A 180 -2.38 8.56 3.58
N ARG A 181 -2.49 7.24 3.53
CA ARG A 181 -3.60 6.45 3.00
C ARG A 181 -3.91 5.37 4.04
N PRO A 182 -4.46 5.76 5.21
CA PRO A 182 -4.72 4.81 6.28
C PRO A 182 -5.71 3.77 5.80
N TYR A 183 -5.36 2.50 5.92
CA TYR A 183 -6.18 1.36 5.52
C TYR A 183 -6.44 0.42 6.71
N LEU A 184 -5.52 0.35 7.68
CA LEU A 184 -5.76 -0.27 8.97
C LEU A 184 -6.38 0.74 9.94
N GLY A 185 -7.38 0.29 10.68
CA GLY A 185 -8.13 1.09 11.65
C GLY A 185 -9.50 0.47 11.90
N ILE A 186 -10.13 0.89 12.99
CA ILE A 186 -11.50 0.52 13.34
C ILE A 186 -12.30 1.82 13.34
N ASP A 187 -13.33 1.88 12.48
CA ASP A 187 -14.34 2.93 12.49
C ASP A 187 -15.64 2.45 13.16
N GLU A 188 -16.65 3.31 13.23
CA GLU A 188 -17.91 2.96 13.88
C GLU A 188 -18.62 1.78 13.20
N ALA A 189 -18.54 1.65 11.87
CA ALA A 189 -19.15 0.51 11.18
C ALA A 189 -18.43 -0.79 11.53
N ASP A 190 -17.10 -0.75 11.65
CA ASP A 190 -16.33 -1.90 12.12
C ASP A 190 -16.69 -2.31 13.55
N LYS A 191 -16.95 -1.34 14.45
CA LYS A 191 -17.35 -1.65 15.82
C LYS A 191 -18.64 -2.45 15.87
N TRP A 192 -19.65 -2.07 15.08
CA TRP A 192 -20.92 -2.79 15.00
C TRP A 192 -20.75 -4.24 14.52
N GLU A 193 -19.92 -4.46 13.51
CA GLU A 193 -19.65 -5.80 13.00
C GLU A 193 -18.87 -6.66 14.00
N ILE A 194 -17.88 -6.08 14.69
CA ILE A 194 -17.14 -6.78 15.76
C ILE A 194 -18.07 -7.14 16.91
N LEU A 195 -18.97 -6.22 17.32
CA LEU A 195 -20.00 -6.50 18.32
C LEU A 195 -20.91 -7.65 17.91
N ALA A 196 -21.32 -7.70 16.64
CA ALA A 196 -22.13 -8.79 16.10
C ALA A 196 -21.39 -10.14 16.14
N ILE A 197 -20.09 -10.16 15.80
CA ILE A 197 -19.25 -11.36 15.90
C ILE A 197 -19.19 -11.85 17.35
N VAL A 198 -18.94 -10.96 18.31
CA VAL A 198 -18.89 -11.35 19.72
C VAL A 198 -20.23 -11.88 20.21
N ALA A 199 -21.34 -11.20 19.88
CA ALA A 199 -22.67 -11.63 20.27
C ALA A 199 -23.02 -13.02 19.70
N GLU A 200 -22.58 -13.33 18.48
CA GLU A 200 -22.77 -14.63 17.87
C GLU A 200 -21.97 -15.73 18.59
N HIS A 201 -20.73 -15.46 18.96
CA HIS A 201 -19.92 -16.39 19.76
C HIS A 201 -20.50 -16.63 21.16
N ALA A 202 -20.99 -15.57 21.82
CA ALA A 202 -21.66 -15.69 23.12
C ALA A 202 -22.92 -16.57 23.03
N LYS A 203 -23.73 -16.41 21.99
CA LYS A 203 -24.91 -17.29 21.75
C LYS A 203 -24.52 -18.74 21.56
N ARG A 204 -23.42 -19.01 20.84
CA ARG A 204 -22.93 -20.39 20.63
C ARG A 204 -22.45 -21.03 21.92
N ALA A 205 -21.76 -20.27 22.79
CA ALA A 205 -21.33 -20.76 24.09
C ALA A 205 -22.54 -21.14 24.97
N ILE A 206 -23.55 -20.27 25.06
CA ILE A 206 -24.78 -20.54 25.82
C ILE A 206 -25.57 -21.72 25.22
N GLY A 207 -25.66 -21.80 23.89
CA GLY A 207 -26.36 -22.89 23.20
C GLY A 207 -25.66 -24.25 23.34
N ALA A 208 -24.33 -24.26 23.52
CA ALA A 208 -23.56 -25.48 23.77
C ALA A 208 -23.73 -26.00 25.21
N GLU A 209 -23.93 -25.12 26.20
CA GLU A 209 -24.27 -25.51 27.58
C GLU A 209 -25.71 -26.04 27.73
N GLY A 210 -26.60 -25.73 26.78
CA GLY A 210 -28.01 -26.12 26.81
C GLY A 210 -28.38 -27.40 26.02
N ALA A 211 -27.40 -28.12 25.46
CA ALA A 211 -27.65 -29.38 24.77
C ALA A 211 -27.65 -30.56 25.77
N PRO A 212 -28.72 -31.38 25.85
CA PRO A 212 -28.86 -32.47 26.82
C PRO A 212 -27.93 -33.66 26.56
#